data_AF-A0AAD7IR16-F1
#
_entry.id   AF-A0AAD7IR16-F1
#
_cell.length_a   1.000
_cell.length_b   1.000
_cell.length_c   1.000
_cell.angle_alpha   90.00
_cell.angle_beta   90.00
_cell.angle_gamma   90.00
#
_symmetry.space_group_name_H-M   'P 1'
#
loop_
_entity.id
_entity.type
_entity.pdbx_description
1 polymer ?
#
loop_
_entity_poly.entity_id
_entity_poly.type
_entity_poly.pdbx_seq_one_letter_code
_entity_poly.pdbx_strand_id
1 'polypeptide(L)'
;LLLSTHQLAVEVLRYVDHAYQPVERSDRLCRFCKAEVETPEHALITCKSSDALVQLRTIFLSRLFQDAPHLQAIMVESSDTEFLKAMIYPRQTIALVAKFAHEVLQIFYAVPVYRLRA
;
A
#
# COMPACT_ATOMS: atom_id res chain seq x y z
N LEU A 1 -11.32 4.36 0.55
CA LEU A 1 -10.31 4.25 -0.54
C LEU A 1 -10.05 2.77 -0.80
N LEU A 2 -9.46 2.38 -1.95
CA LEU A 2 -9.46 1.00 -2.48
C LEU A 2 -9.21 -0.14 -1.47
N LEU A 3 -8.50 0.15 -0.37
CA LEU A 3 -8.14 -0.81 0.66
C LEU A 3 -8.81 -0.58 2.03
N SER A 4 -9.91 0.16 2.11
CA SER A 4 -10.54 0.57 3.40
C SER A 4 -11.16 -0.56 4.24
N THR A 5 -11.03 -1.82 3.82
CA THR A 5 -11.43 -3.01 4.59
C THR A 5 -10.28 -4.00 4.79
N HIS A 6 -9.07 -3.62 4.40
CA HIS A 6 -7.91 -4.50 4.41
C HIS A 6 -7.15 -4.39 5.72
N GLN A 7 -6.44 -5.45 6.10
CA GLN A 7 -5.76 -5.55 7.40
C GLN A 7 -4.52 -4.65 7.55
N LEU A 8 -4.47 -3.50 6.89
CA LEU A 8 -3.39 -2.52 7.06
C LEU A 8 -3.51 -1.81 8.40
N ALA A 9 -2.37 -1.41 8.99
CA ALA A 9 -2.35 -0.83 10.33
C ALA A 9 -3.21 0.43 10.44
N VAL A 10 -3.27 1.27 9.39
CA VAL A 10 -4.10 2.47 9.37
C VAL A 10 -5.59 2.19 9.59
N GLU A 11 -6.07 1.03 9.11
CA GLU A 11 -7.46 0.59 9.23
C GLU A 11 -7.70 -0.32 10.43
N VAL A 12 -6.80 -1.24 10.77
CA VAL A 12 -7.04 -2.18 11.89
C VAL A 12 -6.86 -1.50 13.24
N LEU A 13 -5.86 -0.64 13.39
CA LEU A 13 -5.50 -0.04 14.68
C LEU A 13 -6.34 1.17 15.05
N ARG A 14 -7.26 1.60 14.19
CA ARG A 14 -8.19 2.71 14.47
C ARG A 14 -9.35 2.29 15.37
N TYR A 15 -9.63 0.99 15.46
CA TYR A 15 -10.78 0.45 16.18
C TYR A 15 -10.37 -0.01 17.57
N VAL A 16 -11.31 0.11 18.51
CA VAL A 16 -11.19 -0.53 19.82
C VAL A 16 -11.34 -2.04 19.62
N ASP A 17 -10.45 -2.81 20.24
CA ASP A 17 -10.59 -4.25 20.40
C ASP A 17 -10.61 -4.57 21.91
N HIS A 18 -11.14 -5.72 22.31
CA HIS A 18 -11.27 -6.12 23.72
C HIS A 18 -9.96 -6.03 24.50
N ALA A 19 -8.82 -6.18 23.83
CA ALA A 19 -7.49 -6.09 24.43
C ALA A 19 -6.76 -4.75 24.18
N TYR A 20 -7.27 -3.86 23.31
CA TYR A 20 -6.51 -2.70 22.84
C TYR A 20 -7.36 -1.46 22.60
N GLN A 21 -6.85 -0.32 23.09
CA GLN A 21 -7.36 1.00 22.71
C GLN A 21 -6.94 1.35 21.27
N PRO A 22 -7.67 2.28 20.61
CA PRO A 22 -7.26 2.83 19.33
C PRO A 22 -5.86 3.43 19.40
N VAL A 23 -5.06 3.19 18.37
CA VAL A 23 -3.72 3.74 18.24
C VAL A 23 -3.82 5.05 17.46
N GLU A 24 -3.08 6.07 17.89
CA GLU A 24 -2.97 7.34 17.17
C GLU A 24 -2.47 7.13 15.75
N ARG A 25 -2.98 7.89 14.78
CA ARG A 25 -2.69 7.64 13.35
C ARG A 25 -1.19 7.67 13.06
N SER A 26 -0.44 8.57 13.70
CA SER A 26 1.01 8.69 13.58
C SER A 26 1.75 7.41 13.99
N ASP A 27 1.17 6.63 14.90
CA ASP A 27 1.81 5.47 15.52
C ASP A 27 1.38 4.15 14.86
N ARG A 28 0.51 4.21 13.84
CA ARG A 28 0.08 3.05 13.03
C ARG A 28 1.14 2.69 11.99
N LEU A 29 2.35 2.43 12.45
CA LEU A 29 3.53 2.26 11.62
C LEU A 29 3.48 0.97 10.80
N CYS A 30 4.14 0.99 9.65
CA CYS A 30 4.29 -0.13 8.74
C CYS A 30 4.98 -1.31 9.42
N ARG A 31 4.39 -2.50 9.26
CA ARG A 31 4.91 -3.74 9.85
C ARG A 31 6.29 -4.14 9.34
N PHE A 32 6.67 -3.67 8.15
CA PHE A 32 8.00 -3.89 7.59
C PHE A 32 8.99 -2.81 8.01
N CYS A 33 8.75 -1.54 7.63
CA CYS A 33 9.74 -0.48 7.82
C CYS A 33 9.74 0.12 9.23
N LYS A 34 8.61 0.02 9.95
CA LYS A 34 8.41 0.58 11.31
C LYS A 34 8.73 2.07 11.42
N ALA A 35 8.67 2.81 10.32
CA ALA A 35 9.07 4.21 10.23
C ALA A 35 7.95 5.11 9.68
N GLU A 36 7.21 4.63 8.68
CA GLU A 36 6.10 5.36 8.06
C GLU A 36 4.76 4.74 8.45
N VAL A 37 3.68 5.52 8.41
CA VAL A 37 2.32 5.01 8.64
C VAL A 37 1.96 3.97 7.58
N GLU A 38 1.37 2.84 8.00
CA GLU A 38 0.97 1.76 7.10
C GLU A 38 -0.31 2.10 6.32
N THR A 39 -0.17 2.98 5.34
CA THR A 39 -1.26 3.34 4.43
C THR A 39 -1.19 2.52 3.13
N PRO A 40 -2.29 2.49 2.33
CA PRO A 40 -2.28 1.91 0.99
C PRO A 40 -1.17 2.48 0.09
N GLU A 41 -0.95 3.79 0.12
CA GLU A 41 0.10 4.49 -0.61
C GLU A 41 1.48 3.94 -0.21
N HIS A 42 1.72 3.82 1.10
CA HIS A 42 2.97 3.28 1.60
C HIS A 42 3.18 1.81 1.17
N ALA A 43 2.18 0.96 1.38
CA ALA A 43 2.27 -0.46 1.04
C ALA A 43 2.50 -0.69 -0.46
N LEU A 44 1.72 -0.01 -1.30
CA LEU A 44 1.72 -0.22 -2.74
C LEU A 44 2.90 0.48 -3.44
N ILE A 45 3.28 1.70 -3.03
CA ILE A 45 4.18 2.55 -3.82
C ILE A 45 5.56 2.73 -3.17
N THR A 46 5.63 3.01 -1.86
CA THR A 46 6.88 3.55 -1.28
C THR A 46 7.63 2.61 -0.35
N CYS A 47 7.00 1.58 0.23
CA CYS A 47 7.66 0.66 1.15
C CYS A 47 8.77 -0.15 0.45
N LYS A 48 10.01 -0.05 0.93
CA LYS A 48 11.19 -0.74 0.37
C LYS A 48 11.80 -1.78 1.33
N SER A 49 11.13 -2.08 2.43
CA SER A 49 11.66 -2.93 3.51
C SER A 49 11.47 -4.44 3.30
N SER A 50 11.01 -4.85 2.12
CA SER A 50 10.89 -6.26 1.74
C SER A 50 11.31 -6.41 0.27
N ASP A 51 12.26 -7.30 0.01
CA ASP A 51 12.75 -7.57 -1.35
C ASP A 51 11.61 -8.08 -2.25
N ALA A 52 10.72 -8.91 -1.71
CA ALA A 52 9.55 -9.39 -2.42
C ALA A 52 8.60 -8.25 -2.84
N LEU A 53 8.41 -7.24 -1.97
CA LEU A 53 7.61 -6.05 -2.32
C LEU A 53 8.28 -5.23 -3.41
N VAL A 54 9.59 -5.02 -3.30
CA VAL A 54 10.35 -4.23 -4.28
C VAL A 54 10.30 -4.92 -5.65
N GLN A 55 10.59 -6.22 -5.70
CA GLN A 55 10.56 -6.99 -6.95
C GLN A 55 9.17 -6.99 -7.59
N LEU A 56 8.12 -7.23 -6.80
CA LEU A 56 6.75 -7.22 -7.27
C LEU A 56 6.37 -5.84 -7.86
N ARG A 57 6.73 -4.76 -7.16
CA ARG A 57 6.48 -3.39 -7.61
C ARG A 57 7.23 -3.07 -8.90
N THR A 58 8.50 -3.48 -9.02
CA THR A 58 9.28 -3.27 -10.25
C THR A 58 8.63 -3.96 -11.44
N ILE A 59 8.18 -5.21 -11.29
CA ILE A 59 7.50 -5.95 -12.37
C ILE A 59 6.17 -5.28 -12.73
N PHE A 60 5.38 -4.89 -11.71
CA PHE A 60 4.11 -4.21 -11.91
C PHE A 60 4.29 -2.88 -12.65
N LEU A 61 5.19 -2.00 -12.19
CA LEU A 61 5.43 -0.69 -12.80
C LEU A 61 5.93 -0.82 -14.23
N SER A 62 6.81 -1.79 -14.51
CA SER A 62 7.29 -2.05 -15.87
C SER A 62 6.14 -2.39 -16.82
N ARG A 63 5.20 -3.24 -16.41
CA ARG A 63 4.01 -3.58 -17.22
C ARG A 63 3.04 -2.42 -17.34
N LEU A 64 2.77 -1.76 -16.22
CA LEU A 64 1.87 -0.61 -16.18
C LEU A 64 2.32 0.50 -17.15
N PHE A 65 3.62 0.80 -17.20
CA PHE A 65 4.15 1.83 -18.10
C PHE A 65 4.25 1.38 -19.56
N GLN A 66 4.26 0.08 -19.83
CA GLN A 66 4.08 -0.42 -21.20
C GLN A 66 2.65 -0.20 -21.69
N ASP A 67 1.66 -0.51 -20.84
CA ASP A 67 0.23 -0.41 -21.19
C ASP A 67 -0.31 1.03 -21.12
N ALA A 68 0.29 1.87 -20.27
CA ALA A 68 -0.13 3.25 -20.03
C ALA A 68 1.07 4.18 -19.74
N PRO A 69 1.87 4.54 -20.77
CA PRO A 69 3.10 5.32 -20.59
C PRO A 69 2.92 6.68 -19.90
N HIS A 70 1.76 7.33 -20.08
CA HIS A 70 1.44 8.61 -19.45
C HIS A 70 1.47 8.55 -17.91
N LEU A 71 1.24 7.36 -17.32
CA LEU A 71 1.29 7.16 -15.88
C LEU A 71 2.71 7.34 -15.31
N GLN A 72 3.75 7.22 -16.12
CA GLN A 72 5.12 7.45 -15.69
C GLN A 72 5.35 8.91 -15.29
N ALA A 73 4.84 9.86 -16.07
CA ALA A 73 4.93 11.29 -15.74
C ALA A 73 4.15 11.59 -14.45
N ILE A 74 2.94 11.03 -14.31
CA ILE A 74 2.11 11.20 -13.11
C ILE A 74 2.84 10.67 -11.87
N MET A 75 3.51 9.52 -11.95
CA MET A 75 4.27 8.98 -10.82
C MET A 75 5.40 9.92 -10.35
N VAL A 76 6.04 10.63 -11.27
CA VAL A 76 7.17 11.53 -10.96
C VAL A 76 6.69 12.89 -10.48
N GLU A 77 5.61 13.40 -11.06
CA GLU A 77 5.16 14.79 -10.86
C GLU A 77 4.08 14.94 -9.79
N SER A 78 3.43 13.85 -9.40
CA SER A 78 2.27 13.88 -8.50
C SER A 78 2.53 13.16 -7.18
N SER A 79 1.65 13.39 -6.20
CA SER A 79 1.66 12.63 -4.95
C SER A 79 1.29 11.16 -5.17
N ASP A 80 1.72 10.28 -4.26
CA ASP A 80 1.36 8.85 -4.27
C ASP A 80 -0.16 8.62 -4.34
N THR A 81 -0.93 9.46 -3.64
CA THR A 81 -2.40 9.41 -3.66
C THR A 81 -2.96 9.71 -5.04
N GLU A 82 -2.44 10.72 -5.72
CA GLU A 82 -2.86 11.06 -7.09
C GLU A 82 -2.43 10.00 -8.09
N PHE A 83 -1.23 9.43 -7.92
CA PHE A 83 -0.78 8.31 -8.73
C PHE A 83 -1.66 7.06 -8.55
N LEU A 84 -2.01 6.69 -7.30
CA LEU A 84 -2.96 5.61 -7.04
C LEU A 84 -4.30 5.83 -7.75
N LYS A 85 -4.85 7.05 -7.67
CA LYS A 85 -6.11 7.42 -8.36
C LYS A 85 -5.97 7.32 -9.89
N ALA A 86 -4.85 7.75 -10.44
CA ALA A 86 -4.62 7.70 -11.88
C ALA A 86 -4.53 6.26 -12.40
N MET A 87 -3.95 5.33 -11.63
CA MET A 87 -3.84 3.92 -12.03
C MET A 87 -5.18 3.19 -12.06
N ILE A 88 -6.16 3.60 -11.24
CA ILE A 88 -7.43 2.87 -11.05
C ILE A 88 -8.55 3.38 -11.95
N TYR A 89 -8.42 4.59 -12.47
CA TYR A 89 -9.47 5.26 -13.23
C TYR A 89 -9.68 4.64 -14.63
N PRO A 90 -8.63 4.30 -15.40
CA PRO A 90 -8.79 3.65 -16.69
C PRO A 90 -9.25 2.18 -16.54
N ARG A 91 -10.25 1.77 -17.31
CA ARG A 91 -10.69 0.35 -17.36
C ARG A 91 -9.58 -0.60 -17.81
N GLN A 92 -8.62 -0.11 -18.60
CA GLN A 92 -7.54 -0.94 -19.14
C GLN A 92 -6.53 -1.38 -18.06
N THR A 93 -6.28 -0.55 -17.04
CA THR A 93 -5.28 -0.81 -15.99
C THR A 93 -5.87 -1.45 -14.75
N ILE A 94 -7.20 -1.37 -14.54
CA ILE A 94 -7.84 -1.77 -13.29
C ILE A 94 -7.59 -3.23 -12.91
N ALA A 95 -7.60 -4.15 -13.88
CA ALA A 95 -7.35 -5.57 -13.61
C ALA A 95 -5.89 -5.83 -13.18
N LEU A 96 -4.94 -5.16 -13.84
CA LEU A 96 -3.52 -5.24 -13.50
C LEU A 96 -3.26 -4.67 -12.10
N VAL A 97 -3.86 -3.51 -11.79
CA VAL A 97 -3.74 -2.83 -10.50
C VAL A 97 -4.39 -3.65 -9.38
N ALA A 98 -5.56 -4.23 -9.62
CA ALA A 98 -6.25 -5.08 -8.64
C ALA A 98 -5.43 -6.33 -8.30
N LYS A 99 -4.83 -6.99 -9.31
CA LYS A 99 -3.93 -8.11 -9.10
C LYS A 99 -2.71 -7.70 -8.26
N PHE A 100 -2.06 -6.61 -8.63
CA PHE A 100 -0.90 -6.09 -7.91
C PHE A 100 -1.25 -5.76 -6.45
N ALA A 101 -2.37 -5.08 -6.21
CA ALA A 101 -2.81 -4.75 -4.86
C ALA A 101 -3.07 -6.02 -4.04
N HIS A 102 -3.69 -7.03 -4.62
CA HIS A 102 -3.90 -8.33 -3.97
C HIS A 102 -2.57 -8.99 -3.59
N GLU A 103 -1.61 -9.06 -4.50
CA GLU A 103 -0.29 -9.68 -4.26
C GLU A 103 0.51 -8.93 -3.18
N VAL A 104 0.48 -7.59 -3.16
CA VAL A 104 1.08 -6.80 -2.08
C VAL A 104 0.41 -7.12 -0.75
N LEU A 105 -0.91 -7.19 -0.71
CA LEU A 105 -1.64 -7.47 0.52
C LEU A 105 -1.34 -8.87 1.07
N GLN A 106 -1.16 -9.88 0.22
CA GLN A 106 -0.73 -11.21 0.67
C GLN A 106 0.62 -11.14 1.40
N ILE A 107 1.57 -10.35 0.88
CA ILE A 107 2.86 -10.14 1.53
C ILE A 107 2.68 -9.46 2.89
N PHE A 108 1.84 -8.43 2.99
CA PHE A 108 1.56 -7.77 4.26
C PHE A 108 0.87 -8.72 5.25
N TYR A 109 -0.12 -9.49 4.83
CA TYR A 109 -0.90 -10.38 5.69
C TYR A 109 -0.09 -11.55 6.25
N ALA A 110 1.01 -11.92 5.60
CA ALA A 110 1.96 -12.90 6.11
C ALA A 110 2.74 -12.41 7.35
N VAL A 111 2.69 -11.11 7.66
CA VAL A 111 3.40 -10.50 8.80
C VAL A 111 2.38 -9.87 9.75
N PRO A 112 2.47 -10.10 11.08
CA PRO A 112 1.61 -9.44 12.04
C PRO A 112 1.71 -7.91 11.97
N VAL A 113 0.58 -7.23 12.21
CA VAL A 113 0.56 -5.76 12.32
C VAL A 113 1.51 -5.33 13.44
N TYR A 114 2.39 -4.38 13.14
CA TYR A 114 3.30 -3.84 14.14
C TYR A 114 2.55 -2.96 15.14
N ARG A 115 2.80 -3.19 16.42
CA ARG A 115 2.32 -2.36 17.52
C ARG A 115 3.53 -1.98 18.37
N LEU A 116 3.70 -0.68 18.60
CA LEU A 116 4.62 -0.20 19.64
C LEU A 116 4.14 -0.77 20.98
N ARG A 117 5.02 -1.50 21.68
CA ARG A 117 4.74 -1.87 23.06
C ARG A 117 4.97 -0.61 23.90
N ALA A 118 3.91 -0.17 24.57
CA ALA A 118 4.00 0.82 25.64
C ALA A 118 4.75 0.23 26.85
#